data_AF-I9VV37-F1
#
_entry.id   AF-I9VV37-F1
#
_cell.length_a   1.000
_cell.length_b   1.000
_cell.length_c   1.000
_cell.angle_alpha   90.00
_cell.angle_beta   90.00
_cell.angle_gamma   90.00
#
_symmetry.space_group_name_H-M   'P 1'
#
loop_
_entity.id
_entity.type
_entity.pdbx_description
1 polymer ?
#
loop_
_entity_poly.entity_id
_entity_poly.type
_entity_poly.pdbx_seq_one_letter_code
_entity_poly.pdbx_strand_id
1 'polypeptide(L)'
;MFGCAFYRSFPYKMVTHARVFSLKPKFKINHKIGLFLSTLFFGYPKKFGYENMCSWVKIKNDKVILPLKPTANTQTLEDIDFDFMEKFIAELEQCRLAELEQCRLAELEAYLKATGLENTTLSNEEENALSVFNGNNSGGGG
;
A
#
# COMPACT_ATOMS: atom_id res chain seq x y z
N MET A 1 2.21 8.95 -18.91
CA MET A 1 0.90 9.61 -19.11
C MET A 1 -0.12 8.67 -19.72
N PHE A 2 0.21 7.96 -20.80
CA PHE A 2 -0.70 6.99 -21.42
C PHE A 2 -0.69 5.64 -20.71
N GLY A 3 -1.80 4.90 -20.80
CA GLY A 3 -1.89 3.51 -20.34
C GLY A 3 -1.81 3.31 -18.83
N CYS A 4 -1.76 4.36 -18.02
CA CYS A 4 -1.74 4.23 -16.56
C CYS A 4 -3.10 3.74 -16.07
N ALA A 5 -3.11 2.65 -15.32
CA ALA A 5 -4.30 2.07 -14.73
C ALA A 5 -4.17 2.07 -13.20
N PHE A 6 -5.24 2.45 -12.51
CA PHE A 6 -5.30 2.47 -11.07
C PHE A 6 -6.67 1.99 -10.62
N TYR A 7 -6.71 1.25 -9.52
CA TYR A 7 -7.95 0.86 -8.88
C TYR A 7 -8.48 1.99 -7.99
N ARG A 8 -9.80 2.19 -8.00
CA ARG A 8 -10.50 3.16 -7.15
C ARG A 8 -11.73 2.49 -6.55
N SER A 9 -11.76 2.34 -5.22
CA SER A 9 -12.84 1.71 -4.47
C SER A 9 -13.93 2.69 -3.98
N PHE A 10 -13.84 3.96 -4.35
CA PHE A 10 -14.73 5.02 -3.90
C PHE A 10 -15.40 5.75 -5.09
N PRO A 11 -16.51 6.48 -4.90
CA PRO A 11 -17.14 7.26 -5.97
C PRO A 11 -16.24 8.40 -6.47
N TYR A 12 -16.22 8.64 -7.79
CA TYR A 12 -15.46 9.75 -8.38
C TYR A 12 -16.09 10.27 -9.67
N LYS A 13 -15.72 11.50 -10.02
CA LYS A 13 -16.03 12.10 -11.33
C LYS A 13 -14.87 11.84 -12.28
N MET A 14 -15.18 11.60 -13.55
CA MET A 14 -14.20 11.45 -14.63
C MET A 14 -14.42 12.49 -15.70
N VAL A 15 -13.32 12.97 -16.26
CA VAL A 15 -13.35 13.78 -17.49
C VAL A 15 -13.63 12.87 -18.69
N THR A 16 -14.52 13.29 -19.57
CA THR A 16 -14.95 12.51 -20.74
C THR A 16 -14.07 12.71 -21.97
N HIS A 17 -13.33 13.82 -22.05
CA HIS A 17 -12.55 14.19 -23.25
C HIS A 17 -11.11 13.65 -23.29
N ALA A 18 -10.54 13.18 -22.17
CA ALA A 18 -9.11 12.88 -22.08
C ALA A 18 -8.71 11.40 -22.30
N ARG A 19 -9.54 10.61 -23.02
CA ARG A 19 -9.34 9.15 -23.18
C ARG A 19 -9.10 8.42 -21.85
N VAL A 20 -9.84 8.82 -20.83
CA VAL A 20 -9.90 8.15 -19.54
C VAL A 20 -11.04 7.13 -19.60
N PHE A 21 -10.71 5.87 -19.30
CA PHE A 21 -11.67 4.76 -19.35
C PHE A 21 -11.93 4.26 -17.94
N SER A 22 -13.20 4.01 -17.61
CA SER A 22 -13.57 3.26 -16.40
C SER A 22 -13.96 1.86 -16.81
N LEU A 23 -13.20 0.89 -16.31
CA LEU A 23 -13.49 -0.53 -16.47
C LEU A 23 -14.20 -1.01 -15.21
N LYS A 24 -15.43 -1.51 -15.39
CA LYS A 24 -16.20 -2.11 -14.30
C LYS A 24 -16.17 -3.63 -14.47
N PRO A 25 -15.67 -4.38 -13.48
CA PRO A 25 -15.77 -5.84 -13.48
C PRO A 25 -17.23 -6.28 -13.59
N LYS A 26 -17.45 -7.37 -14.33
CA LYS A 26 -18.77 -8.02 -14.45
C LYS A 26 -19.07 -8.98 -13.29
N PHE A 27 -18.10 -9.19 -12.42
CA PHE A 27 -18.18 -10.02 -11.22
C PHE A 27 -17.85 -9.19 -9.98
N LYS A 28 -18.19 -9.71 -8.80
CA LYS A 28 -17.91 -9.04 -7.53
C LYS A 28 -16.41 -9.08 -7.25
N ILE A 29 -15.83 -7.94 -6.89
CA ILE A 29 -14.43 -7.82 -6.47
C ILE A 29 -14.36 -7.09 -5.13
N ASN A 30 -13.30 -7.33 -4.38
CA ASN A 30 -12.94 -6.53 -3.22
C ASN A 30 -11.73 -5.63 -3.51
N HIS A 31 -11.24 -4.93 -2.49
CA HIS A 31 -10.12 -4.00 -2.61
C HIS A 31 -8.84 -4.66 -3.14
N LYS A 32 -8.43 -5.80 -2.55
CA LYS A 32 -7.20 -6.50 -2.93
C LYS A 32 -7.26 -7.07 -4.33
N ILE A 33 -8.39 -7.71 -4.69
CA ILE A 33 -8.62 -8.17 -6.08
C ILE A 33 -8.58 -6.98 -7.05
N GLY A 34 -9.19 -5.85 -6.69
CA GLY A 34 -9.15 -4.63 -7.48
C GLY A 34 -7.74 -4.10 -7.73
N LEU A 35 -6.91 -4.06 -6.67
CA LEU A 35 -5.50 -3.70 -6.75
C LEU A 35 -4.74 -4.66 -7.68
N PHE A 36 -4.90 -5.98 -7.48
CA PHE A 36 -4.28 -6.99 -8.33
C PHE A 36 -4.64 -6.80 -9.81
N LEU A 37 -5.92 -6.64 -10.13
CA LEU A 37 -6.36 -6.44 -11.52
C LEU A 37 -5.75 -5.19 -12.16
N SER A 38 -5.46 -4.14 -11.37
CA SER A 38 -4.80 -2.94 -11.90
C SER A 38 -3.36 -3.19 -12.35
N THR A 39 -2.66 -4.15 -11.71
CA THR A 39 -1.27 -4.48 -12.05
C THR A 39 -1.14 -5.19 -13.40
N LEU A 40 -2.19 -5.88 -13.85
CA LEU A 40 -2.24 -6.53 -15.16
C LEU A 40 -2.02 -5.55 -16.32
N PHE A 41 -2.34 -4.28 -16.09
CA PHE A 41 -2.18 -3.21 -17.06
C PHE A 41 -0.85 -2.48 -16.93
N PHE A 42 0.10 -2.97 -16.14
CA PHE A 42 1.42 -2.34 -15.97
C PHE A 42 2.21 -2.20 -17.27
N GLY A 43 1.96 -3.07 -18.26
CA GLY A 43 2.55 -2.96 -19.59
C GLY A 43 1.93 -1.90 -20.50
N TYR A 44 0.75 -1.38 -20.16
CA TYR A 44 0.00 -0.47 -21.03
C TYR A 44 0.68 0.89 -21.25
N PRO A 45 1.40 1.48 -20.29
CA PRO A 45 2.21 2.67 -20.54
C PRO A 45 3.32 2.48 -21.59
N LYS A 46 3.79 1.24 -21.80
CA LYS A 46 4.72 0.91 -22.88
C LYS A 46 4.01 0.63 -24.21
N LYS A 47 2.77 0.15 -24.15
CA LYS A 47 1.95 -0.19 -25.32
C LYS A 47 1.34 1.04 -25.97
N PHE A 48 0.89 2.01 -25.19
CA PHE A 48 0.14 3.17 -25.66
C PHE A 48 0.94 4.46 -25.57
N GLY A 49 0.81 5.28 -26.61
CA GLY A 49 1.49 6.57 -26.74
C GLY A 49 0.75 7.45 -27.74
N TYR A 50 1.38 8.55 -28.16
CA TYR A 50 0.79 9.45 -29.15
C TYR A 50 0.53 8.75 -30.50
N GLU A 51 1.48 7.94 -30.96
CA GLU A 51 1.36 7.18 -32.21
C GLU A 51 0.35 6.03 -32.09
N ASN A 52 0.30 5.39 -30.92
CA ASN A 52 -0.60 4.29 -30.63
C ASN A 52 -1.54 4.65 -29.48
N MET A 53 -2.52 5.52 -29.74
CA MET A 53 -3.43 5.92 -28.68
C MET A 53 -4.37 4.76 -28.29
N CYS A 54 -4.70 4.71 -27.00
CA CYS A 54 -5.67 3.76 -26.45
C CYS A 54 -7.09 4.12 -26.93
N SER A 55 -7.92 3.12 -27.19
CA SER A 55 -9.32 3.27 -27.62
C SER A 55 -10.18 2.13 -27.06
N TRP A 56 -11.51 2.34 -27.00
CA TRP A 56 -12.45 1.31 -26.54
C TRP A 56 -12.34 0.00 -27.33
N VAL A 57 -12.16 0.08 -28.65
CA VAL A 57 -12.00 -1.10 -29.51
C VAL A 57 -10.76 -1.89 -29.13
N LYS A 58 -9.62 -1.20 -28.89
CA LYS A 58 -8.37 -1.85 -28.48
C LYS A 58 -8.50 -2.51 -27.11
N ILE A 59 -9.05 -1.80 -26.12
CA ILE A 59 -9.24 -2.35 -24.76
C ILE A 59 -10.17 -3.55 -24.78
N LYS A 60 -11.30 -3.48 -25.51
CA LYS A 60 -12.29 -4.56 -25.56
C LYS A 60 -11.73 -5.85 -26.15
N ASN A 61 -10.80 -5.75 -27.08
CA ASN A 61 -10.16 -6.89 -27.73
C ASN A 61 -8.88 -7.35 -27.03
N ASP A 62 -8.37 -6.58 -26.08
CA ASP A 62 -7.18 -6.93 -25.30
C ASP A 62 -7.53 -7.98 -24.26
N LYS A 63 -6.72 -9.03 -24.18
CA LYS A 63 -6.89 -10.10 -23.19
C LYS A 63 -5.78 -10.00 -22.17
N VAL A 64 -6.16 -10.16 -20.90
CA VAL A 64 -5.22 -10.28 -19.78
C VAL A 64 -5.24 -11.72 -19.28
N ILE A 65 -4.12 -12.15 -18.73
CA ILE A 65 -3.99 -13.47 -18.10
C ILE A 65 -4.34 -13.32 -16.64
N LEU A 66 -5.17 -14.22 -16.12
CA LEU A 66 -5.51 -14.32 -14.71
C LEU A 66 -4.96 -15.63 -14.13
N PRO A 67 -4.56 -15.64 -12.85
CA PRO A 67 -4.20 -16.86 -12.16
C PRO A 67 -5.39 -17.81 -12.12
N LEU A 68 -5.12 -19.08 -12.38
CA LEU A 68 -6.07 -20.17 -12.27
C LEU A 68 -5.69 -21.03 -11.07
N LYS A 69 -6.71 -21.65 -10.46
CA LYS A 69 -6.51 -22.60 -9.38
C LYS A 69 -5.65 -23.76 -9.88
N PRO A 70 -4.81 -24.38 -9.03
CA PRO A 70 -4.00 -25.52 -9.43
C PRO A 70 -4.82 -26.70 -10.00
N THR A 71 -6.09 -26.81 -9.61
CA THR A 71 -7.02 -27.85 -10.03
C THR A 71 -7.84 -27.47 -11.28
N ALA A 72 -7.66 -26.27 -11.81
CA ALA A 72 -8.43 -25.78 -12.95
C ALA A 72 -8.04 -26.53 -14.24
N ASN A 73 -9.03 -27.16 -14.87
CA ASN A 73 -8.88 -27.80 -16.17
C ASN A 73 -9.56 -26.99 -17.29
N THR A 74 -10.24 -25.90 -16.93
CA THR A 74 -10.96 -25.00 -17.83
C THR A 74 -10.60 -23.54 -17.52
N GLN A 75 -11.08 -22.62 -18.37
CA GLN A 75 -10.88 -21.18 -18.21
C GLN A 75 -12.23 -20.51 -17.90
N THR A 76 -12.91 -20.99 -16.86
CA THR A 76 -14.17 -20.41 -16.38
C THR A 76 -13.92 -19.40 -15.26
N LEU A 77 -14.97 -18.69 -14.84
CA LEU A 77 -14.86 -17.71 -13.75
C LEU A 77 -14.57 -18.41 -12.41
N GLU A 78 -15.10 -19.62 -12.24
CA GLU A 78 -14.97 -20.46 -11.06
C GLU A 78 -13.54 -21.02 -10.89
N ASP A 79 -12.81 -21.12 -12.00
CA ASP A 79 -11.43 -21.60 -12.06
C ASP A 79 -10.40 -20.52 -11.68
N ILE A 80 -10.80 -19.24 -11.66
CA ILE A 80 -9.89 -18.14 -11.32
C ILE A 80 -9.54 -18.23 -9.83
N ASP A 81 -8.25 -18.10 -9.54
CA ASP A 81 -7.72 -18.15 -8.18
C ASP A 81 -7.76 -16.77 -7.52
N PHE A 82 -8.93 -16.39 -7.02
CA PHE A 82 -9.11 -15.15 -6.27
C PHE A 82 -8.38 -15.16 -4.92
N ASP A 83 -8.28 -16.32 -4.27
CA ASP A 83 -7.59 -16.47 -2.98
C ASP A 83 -6.10 -16.17 -3.14
N PHE A 84 -5.49 -16.63 -4.24
CA PHE A 84 -4.11 -16.27 -4.59
C PHE A 84 -3.96 -14.76 -4.77
N MET A 85 -4.84 -14.10 -5.53
CA MET A 85 -4.76 -12.64 -5.74
C MET A 85 -4.80 -11.87 -4.42
N GLU A 86 -5.67 -12.29 -3.50
CA GLU A 86 -5.81 -11.64 -2.19
C GLU A 86 -4.58 -11.85 -1.31
N LYS A 87 -4.08 -13.09 -1.23
CA LYS A 87 -2.87 -13.41 -0.47
C LYS A 87 -1.67 -12.66 -1.00
N PHE A 88 -1.47 -12.64 -2.31
CA PHE A 88 -0.37 -11.95 -2.96
C PHE A 88 -0.34 -10.46 -2.60
N ILE A 89 -1.49 -9.76 -2.69
CA ILE A 89 -1.55 -8.34 -2.31
C ILE A 89 -1.34 -8.16 -0.81
N ALA A 90 -1.90 -9.03 0.03
CA ALA A 90 -1.73 -8.95 1.48
C ALA A 90 -0.26 -9.11 1.90
N GLU A 91 0.46 -10.05 1.31
CA GLU A 91 1.88 -10.29 1.56
C GLU A 91 2.71 -9.06 1.14
N LEU A 92 2.44 -8.50 -0.04
CA LEU A 92 3.12 -7.28 -0.50
C LEU A 92 2.88 -6.07 0.42
N GLU A 93 1.64 -5.88 0.88
CA GLU A 93 1.29 -4.82 1.84
C GLU A 93 2.04 -5.00 3.16
N GLN A 94 2.13 -6.24 3.67
CA GLN A 94 2.86 -6.56 4.89
C GLN A 94 4.37 -6.33 4.74
N CYS A 95 4.98 -6.80 3.64
CA CYS A 95 6.39 -6.55 3.36
C CYS A 95 6.66 -5.04 3.31
N ARG A 96 5.81 -4.28 2.61
CA ARG A 96 6.00 -2.83 2.49
C ARG A 96 5.88 -2.09 3.82
N LEU A 97 4.97 -2.52 4.69
CA LEU A 97 4.82 -1.96 6.03
C LEU A 97 6.05 -2.24 6.89
N ALA A 98 6.54 -3.48 6.89
CA ALA A 98 7.73 -3.88 7.64
C ALA A 98 8.99 -3.10 7.21
N GLU A 99 9.19 -2.91 5.90
CA GLU A 99 10.29 -2.08 5.37
C GLU A 99 10.18 -0.63 5.88
N LEU A 100 8.99 -0.05 5.85
CA LEU A 100 8.76 1.34 6.26
C LEU A 100 9.03 1.52 7.76
N GLU A 101 8.58 0.57 8.59
CA GLU A 101 8.82 0.56 10.03
C GLU A 101 10.32 0.48 10.34
N GLN A 102 11.05 -0.41 9.66
CA GLN A 102 12.51 -0.51 9.83
C GLN A 102 13.23 0.78 9.43
N CYS A 103 12.87 1.38 8.29
CA CYS A 103 13.45 2.66 7.88
C CYS A 103 13.17 3.76 8.91
N ARG A 104 11.96 3.80 9.48
CA ARG A 104 11.58 4.80 10.47
C ARG A 104 12.33 4.63 11.79
N LEU A 105 12.51 3.39 12.26
CA LEU A 105 13.29 3.10 13.45
C LEU A 105 14.76 3.51 13.26
N ALA A 106 15.37 3.17 12.14
CA ALA A 106 16.75 3.56 11.84
C ALA A 106 16.94 5.08 11.77
N GLU A 107 15.98 5.81 11.19
CA GLU A 107 15.99 7.28 11.17
C GLU A 107 15.91 7.87 12.57
N LEU A 108 15.02 7.34 13.42
CA LEU A 108 14.87 7.77 14.80
C LEU A 108 16.12 7.48 15.63
N GLU A 109 16.71 6.30 15.49
CA GLU A 109 17.96 5.94 16.17
C GLU A 109 19.11 6.87 15.75
N ALA A 110 19.25 7.14 14.44
CA ALA A 110 20.26 8.08 13.94
C ALA A 110 20.07 9.49 14.49
N TYR A 111 18.82 9.96 14.59
CA TYR A 111 18.49 11.27 15.17
C TYR A 111 18.81 11.33 16.67
N LEU A 112 18.39 10.33 17.45
CA LEU A 112 18.66 10.27 18.90
C LEU A 112 20.17 10.27 19.18
N LYS A 113 20.94 9.50 18.39
CA LYS A 113 22.40 9.47 18.48
C LYS A 113 23.03 10.82 18.12
N ALA A 114 22.60 11.45 17.02
CA ALA A 114 23.15 12.73 16.58
C ALA A 114 22.84 13.88 17.54
N THR A 115 21.71 13.81 18.26
CA THR A 115 21.28 14.82 19.22
C THR A 115 21.75 14.54 20.66
N GLY A 116 22.43 13.41 20.90
CA GLY A 116 22.85 12.98 22.24
C GLY A 116 21.68 12.57 23.15
N LEU A 117 20.50 12.31 22.57
CA LEU A 117 19.28 11.90 23.27
C LEU A 117 19.12 10.36 23.32
N GLU A 118 20.17 9.61 23.01
CA GLU A 118 20.15 8.14 23.01
C GLU A 118 20.02 7.53 24.42
N ASN A 119 20.54 8.22 25.44
CA ASN A 119 20.42 7.78 26.82
C ASN A 119 19.08 8.24 27.41
N THR A 120 18.19 7.30 27.66
CA THR A 120 16.87 7.53 28.29
C THR A 120 16.80 7.00 29.72
N THR A 121 17.92 6.50 30.27
CA THR A 121 18.00 6.00 31.64
C THR A 121 18.52 7.08 32.57
N LEU A 122 17.81 7.32 33.67
CA LEU A 122 18.26 8.21 34.74
C LEU A 122 19.50 7.60 35.39
N SER A 123 20.52 8.42 35.59
CA SER A 123 21.63 8.10 36.47
C SER A 123 21.16 8.07 37.93
N ASN A 124 21.92 7.37 38.78
CA ASN A 124 21.66 7.36 40.23
C ASN A 124 21.61 8.78 40.83
N GLU A 125 22.38 9.72 40.26
CA GLU A 125 22.37 11.12 40.69
C GLU A 125 21.07 11.83 40.30
N GLU A 126 20.56 11.60 39.10
CA GLU A 126 19.28 12.15 38.64
C GLU A 126 18.09 11.53 39.39
N GLU A 127 18.11 10.22 39.66
CA GLU A 127 17.11 9.56 40.51
C GLU A 127 17.10 10.13 41.93
N ASN A 128 18.28 10.32 42.53
CA ASN A 128 18.41 10.94 43.84
C ASN A 128 17.89 12.39 43.84
N ALA A 129 18.23 13.19 42.84
CA ALA A 129 17.73 14.57 42.71
C ALA A 129 16.20 14.63 42.61
N LEU A 130 15.57 13.73 41.85
CA LEU A 130 14.12 13.61 41.74
C LEU A 130 13.45 13.21 43.07
N SER A 131 14.06 12.27 43.81
CA SER A 131 13.54 11.85 45.11
C SER A 131 13.53 13.00 46.13
N VAL A 132 14.58 13.83 46.16
CA VAL A 132 14.67 15.02 47.02
C VAL A 132 13.63 16.07 46.62
N PHE A 133 13.43 16.29 45.32
CA PHE A 133 12.43 17.22 44.81
C PHE A 133 11.00 16.81 45.19
N ASN A 134 10.65 15.52 45.03
CA ASN A 134 9.34 15.00 45.41
C ASN A 134 9.14 14.95 46.94
N GLY A 135 10.19 14.65 47.69
CA GLY A 135 10.16 14.71 49.16
C GLY A 135 9.85 16.12 49.68
N ASN A 136 10.39 17.16 49.04
CA ASN A 136 10.17 18.55 49.46
C ASN A 136 8.79 19.11 49.07
N ASN A 137 8.13 18.58 48.03
CA ASN A 137 6.78 19.01 47.62
C ASN A 137 5.63 18.31 48.38
N SER A 138 5.92 17.30 49.22
CA SER A 138 4.89 16.64 50.06
C SER A 138 4.67 17.32 51.42
N GLY A 139 5.35 18.45 51.70
CA GLY A 139 5.27 19.20 52.97
C GLY A 139 4.55 20.56 52.92
N GLY A 140 3.94 20.95 51.79
CA GLY A 140 3.37 22.29 51.61
C GLY A 140 1.87 22.29 51.27
N GLY A 141 1.04 21.90 52.22
CA GLY A 141 -0.42 21.98 52.11
C GLY A 141 -1.05 22.08 53.50
N GLY A 142 -0.89 23.25 54.12
CA GLY A 142 -1.62 23.70 55.30
C GLY A 142 -2.39 24.97 54.98
#